data_AF-A0A9Q9YVB7-F1
#
_entry.id   AF-A0A9Q9YVB7-F1
#
_cell.length_a   1.000
_cell.length_b   1.000
_cell.length_c   1.000
_cell.angle_alpha   90.00
_cell.angle_beta   90.00
_cell.angle_gamma   90.00
#
_symmetry.space_group_name_H-M   'P 1'
#
loop_
_entity.id
_entity.type
_entity.pdbx_description
1 polymer ?
#
loop_
_entity_poly.entity_id
_entity_poly.type
_entity_poly.pdbx_seq_one_letter_code
_entity_poly.pdbx_strand_id
1 'polypeptide(L)'
;MEHLFKTKKFIFWKVLSRGVIFHHGSDKVDVKTSNGAASGTVSFKLSVGTDLAPTVQILAYCVLPSESVVARSRDFTTEKCFKNKVSLQFSPAKAVPGEKNTLQLSAQPGSLVLSAVDLSILTMESGKRLDTDKVFNLLPLPAVSGYPHNAVDTPECLEVRPCRDVSLDQVYDSLRVTNCS
;
A
#
# COMPACT_ATOMS: atom_id res chain seq x y z
N MET A 1 41.97 -8.92 23.75
CA MET A 1 40.78 -8.33 24.40
C MET A 1 39.96 -7.69 23.28
N GLU A 2 38.91 -8.36 22.79
CA GLU A 2 38.07 -7.83 21.71
C GLU A 2 37.26 -6.65 22.26
N HIS A 3 37.61 -5.43 21.84
CA HIS A 3 36.82 -4.25 22.20
C HIS A 3 35.52 -4.27 21.39
N LEU A 4 34.43 -4.68 22.05
CA LEU A 4 33.09 -4.60 21.50
C LEU A 4 32.61 -3.15 21.51
N PHE A 5 32.80 -2.42 20.40
CA PHE A 5 32.25 -1.08 20.24
C PHE A 5 30.73 -1.19 20.05
N LYS A 6 29.96 -0.57 20.96
CA LYS A 6 28.50 -0.44 20.85
C LYS A 6 28.16 0.93 20.26
N THR A 7 27.55 0.95 19.08
CA THR A 7 27.09 2.19 18.44
C THR A 7 25.58 2.13 18.28
N LYS A 8 24.86 3.21 18.63
CA LYS A 8 23.42 3.29 18.40
C LYS A 8 23.12 3.72 16.96
N LYS A 9 22.21 3.01 16.29
CA LYS A 9 21.74 3.35 14.93
C LYS A 9 20.22 3.45 14.92
N PHE A 10 19.68 4.39 14.14
CA PHE A 10 18.24 4.46 13.90
C PHE A 10 17.88 3.64 12.66
N ILE A 11 16.88 2.78 12.81
CA ILE A 11 16.29 2.00 11.71
C ILE A 11 14.86 2.46 11.57
N PHE A 12 14.47 2.79 10.34
CA PHE A 12 13.11 3.17 9.99
C PHE A 12 12.46 2.02 9.22
N TRP A 13 11.16 1.82 9.41
CA TRP A 13 10.39 0.87 8.61
C TRP A 13 9.05 1.45 8.18
N LYS A 14 8.57 0.98 7.02
CA LYS A 14 7.27 1.28 6.45
C LYS A 14 6.62 -0.01 6.00
N VAL A 15 5.32 -0.13 6.25
CA VAL A 15 4.46 -1.23 5.82
C VAL A 15 3.51 -0.66 4.78
N LEU A 16 3.55 -1.22 3.58
CA LEU A 16 2.73 -0.81 2.45
C LEU A 16 1.77 -1.95 2.07
N SER A 17 0.56 -1.58 1.66
CA SER A 17 -0.38 -2.49 0.99
C SER A 17 -1.25 -1.69 0.04
N ARG A 18 -1.56 -2.27 -1.12
CA ARG A 18 -2.36 -1.61 -2.17
C ARG A 18 -1.88 -0.22 -2.59
N GLY A 19 -0.57 0.02 -2.54
CA GLY A 19 0.02 1.33 -2.85
C GLY A 19 -0.04 2.38 -1.74
N VAL A 20 -0.56 2.05 -0.56
CA VAL A 20 -0.69 2.98 0.57
C VAL A 20 0.23 2.57 1.72
N ILE A 21 0.84 3.55 2.39
CA ILE A 21 1.57 3.31 3.65
C ILE A 21 0.54 3.08 4.76
N PHE A 22 0.45 1.84 5.21
CA PHE A 22 -0.49 1.42 6.26
C PHE A 22 0.07 1.65 7.66
N HIS A 23 1.36 1.40 7.85
CA HIS A 23 2.04 1.57 9.13
C HIS A 23 3.50 1.98 8.93
N HIS A 24 4.08 2.66 9.91
CA HIS A 24 5.48 3.06 9.89
C HIS A 24 6.00 3.24 11.31
N GLY A 25 7.32 3.22 11.46
CA GLY A 25 7.96 3.45 12.74
C GLY A 25 9.48 3.57 12.61
N SER A 26 10.11 3.74 13.77
CA SER A 26 11.55 3.80 13.90
C SER A 26 12.00 3.31 15.25
N ASP A 27 13.16 2.65 15.31
CA ASP A 27 13.79 2.22 16.56
C ASP A 27 15.27 2.56 16.57
N LYS A 28 15.77 2.85 17.77
CA LYS A 28 17.19 3.04 18.04
C LYS A 28 17.78 1.72 18.52
N VAL A 29 18.59 1.08 17.69
CA VAL A 29 19.19 -0.23 17.94
C VAL A 29 20.64 -0.08 18.37
N ASP A 30 21.04 -0.79 19.43
CA ASP A 30 22.43 -0.97 19.79
C ASP A 30 23.08 -1.97 18.82
N VAL A 31 24.03 -1.48 18.03
CA VAL A 31 24.78 -2.28 17.07
C VAL A 31 26.09 -2.72 17.71
N LYS A 32 26.32 -4.03 17.72
CA LYS A 32 27.57 -4.65 18.17
C LYS A 32 28.49 -4.82 16.96
N THR A 33 29.71 -4.30 17.06
CA THR A 33 30.73 -4.50 16.04
C THR A 33 31.72 -5.57 16.50
N SER A 34 31.86 -6.64 15.72
CA SER A 34 32.87 -7.68 15.91
C SER A 34 33.48 -8.04 14.55
N ASN A 35 34.81 -8.10 14.45
CA ASN A 35 35.54 -8.48 13.23
C ASN A 35 35.12 -7.67 11.98
N GLY A 36 34.88 -6.36 12.13
CA GLY A 36 34.51 -5.46 11.03
C GLY A 36 33.04 -5.53 10.59
N ALA A 37 32.25 -6.49 11.10
CA ALA A 37 30.82 -6.59 10.84
C ALA A 37 30.01 -5.99 11.99
N ALA A 38 29.06 -5.12 11.66
CA ALA A 38 28.17 -4.47 12.61
C ALA A 38 26.79 -5.15 12.56
N SER A 39 26.30 -5.67 13.70
CA SER A 39 25.04 -6.41 13.76
C SER A 39 24.11 -5.90 14.87
N GLY A 40 22.81 -5.93 14.59
CA GLY A 40 21.74 -5.55 15.51
C GLY A 40 20.39 -6.02 14.97
N THR A 41 19.39 -6.11 15.84
CA THR A 41 18.06 -6.63 15.49
C THR A 41 16.99 -5.64 15.93
N VAL A 42 16.01 -5.42 15.06
CA VAL A 42 14.77 -4.68 15.34
C VAL A 42 13.59 -5.63 15.18
N SER A 43 12.53 -5.43 15.95
CA SER A 43 11.32 -6.25 15.87
C SER A 43 10.10 -5.38 16.15
N PHE A 44 9.10 -5.49 15.29
CA PHE A 44 7.82 -4.83 15.45
C PHE A 44 6.69 -5.83 15.24
N LYS A 45 5.51 -5.53 15.81
CA LYS A 45 4.31 -6.34 15.62
C LYS A 45 3.41 -5.66 14.59
N LEU A 46 2.87 -6.45 13.66
CA LEU A 46 1.91 -5.99 12.67
C LEU A 46 0.65 -6.87 12.75
N SER A 47 -0.50 -6.25 13.00
CA SER A 47 -1.80 -6.93 12.94
C SER A 47 -2.25 -6.99 11.48
N VAL A 48 -2.37 -8.20 10.93
CA VAL A 48 -2.77 -8.41 9.54
C VAL A 48 -4.29 -8.55 9.44
N GLY A 49 -4.93 -7.61 8.76
CA GLY A 49 -6.38 -7.59 8.49
C GLY A 49 -6.72 -7.72 7.00
N THR A 50 -8.01 -7.65 6.66
CA THR A 50 -8.52 -7.73 5.28
C THR A 50 -8.13 -6.54 4.41
N ASP A 51 -7.76 -5.43 5.04
CA ASP A 51 -7.23 -4.21 4.44
C ASP A 51 -5.80 -4.38 3.89
N LEU A 52 -5.04 -5.33 4.43
CA LEU A 52 -3.66 -5.61 4.05
C LEU A 52 -3.51 -6.68 2.95
N ALA A 53 -4.62 -7.23 2.44
CA ALA A 53 -4.64 -8.18 1.33
C ALA A 53 -4.50 -7.50 -0.05
N PRO A 54 -3.92 -8.11 -1.09
CA PRO A 54 -3.38 -9.47 -1.12
C PRO A 54 -1.90 -9.53 -0.70
N THR A 55 -1.20 -8.41 -0.68
CA THR A 55 0.24 -8.35 -0.43
C THR A 55 0.56 -7.22 0.54
N VAL A 56 1.45 -7.54 1.48
CA VAL A 56 2.07 -6.58 2.40
C VAL A 56 3.53 -6.44 2.03
N GLN A 57 4.00 -5.22 1.86
CA GLN A 57 5.40 -4.93 1.57
C GLN A 57 6.02 -4.17 2.72
N ILE A 58 7.17 -4.62 3.18
CA ILE A 58 7.87 -4.04 4.32
C ILE A 58 9.20 -3.51 3.82
N LEU A 59 9.34 -2.19 3.86
CA LEU A 59 10.59 -1.47 3.59
C LEU A 59 11.26 -1.12 4.91
N ALA A 60 12.51 -1.51 5.09
CA ALA A 60 13.36 -1.05 6.18
C ALA A 60 14.56 -0.29 5.63
N TYR A 61 14.94 0.81 6.26
CA TYR A 61 16.10 1.60 5.84
C TYR A 61 16.79 2.30 7.01
N CYS A 62 18.06 2.63 6.82
CA CYS A 62 18.84 3.46 7.73
C CYS A 62 19.74 4.43 6.97
N VAL A 63 19.98 5.60 7.57
CA VAL A 63 20.89 6.61 7.05
C VAL A 63 22.23 6.48 7.77
N LEU A 64 23.31 6.34 7.00
CA LEU A 64 24.66 6.23 7.51
C LEU A 64 25.27 7.63 7.75
N PRO A 65 26.29 7.76 8.60
CA PRO A 65 26.99 9.03 8.80
C PRO A 65 27.63 9.59 7.52
N SER A 66 27.89 8.74 6.53
CA SER A 66 28.32 9.11 5.18
C SER A 66 27.20 9.66 4.30
N GLU A 67 26.03 9.96 4.88
CA GLU A 67 24.80 10.42 4.20
C GLU A 67 24.18 9.42 3.22
N SER A 68 24.79 8.25 3.05
CA SER A 68 24.24 7.16 2.25
C SER A 68 23.12 6.41 2.97
N VAL A 69 22.16 5.89 2.19
CA VAL A 69 21.02 5.12 2.69
C VAL A 69 21.21 3.65 2.37
N VAL A 70 21.03 2.79 3.37
CA VAL A 70 20.91 1.34 3.18
C VAL A 70 19.45 0.97 3.37
N ALA A 71 18.84 0.37 2.35
CA ALA A 71 17.43 -0.01 2.37
C ALA A 71 17.24 -1.45 1.89
N ARG A 72 16.19 -2.09 2.39
CA ARG A 72 15.75 -3.42 1.92
C ARG A 72 14.23 -3.50 2.00
N SER A 73 13.62 -4.07 0.97
CA SER A 73 12.20 -4.40 0.93
C SER A 73 11.98 -5.91 0.96
N ARG A 74 10.85 -6.34 1.53
CA ARG A 74 10.35 -7.72 1.47
C ARG A 74 8.83 -7.73 1.33
N ASP A 75 8.35 -8.66 0.51
CA ASP A 75 6.93 -8.83 0.22
C ASP A 75 6.40 -10.09 0.92
N PHE A 76 5.19 -9.98 1.46
CA PHE A 76 4.48 -11.04 2.17
C PHE A 76 3.09 -11.20 1.56
N THR A 77 2.82 -12.39 1.00
CA THR A 77 1.49 -12.74 0.52
C THR A 77 0.57 -13.02 1.70
N THR A 78 -0.65 -12.51 1.63
CA THR A 78 -1.69 -12.69 2.65
C THR A 78 -2.90 -13.35 2.03
N GLU A 79 -3.79 -13.87 2.88
CA GLU A 79 -5.06 -14.42 2.42
C GLU A 79 -5.96 -13.33 1.84
N LYS A 80 -6.61 -13.66 0.72
CA LYS A 80 -7.50 -12.78 -0.02
C LYS A 80 -8.89 -12.72 0.64
N CYS A 81 -8.96 -12.08 1.79
CA CYS A 81 -10.18 -12.04 2.62
C CYS A 81 -10.99 -10.76 2.42
N PHE A 82 -12.32 -10.89 2.35
CA PHE A 82 -13.25 -9.75 2.31
C PHE A 82 -13.68 -9.34 3.72
N LYS A 83 -13.78 -8.02 3.97
CA LYS A 83 -14.22 -7.47 5.26
C LYS A 83 -15.66 -7.88 5.60
N ASN A 84 -16.53 -7.93 4.59
CA ASN A 84 -17.90 -8.41 4.74
C ASN A 84 -17.94 -9.93 4.59
N LYS A 85 -18.30 -10.63 5.66
CA LYS A 85 -18.47 -12.08 5.65
C LYS A 85 -19.92 -12.39 5.27
N VAL A 86 -20.09 -13.02 4.13
CA VAL A 86 -21.40 -13.43 3.62
C VAL A 86 -21.53 -14.95 3.71
N SER A 87 -22.62 -15.45 4.29
CA SER A 87 -22.97 -16.87 4.28
C SER A 87 -24.41 -17.06 3.84
N LEU A 88 -24.67 -18.14 3.10
CA LEU A 88 -25.96 -18.40 2.48
C LEU A 88 -26.26 -19.91 2.54
N GLN A 89 -27.47 -20.26 2.95
CA GLN A 89 -27.88 -21.65 3.13
C GLN A 89 -29.39 -21.82 2.89
N PHE A 90 -29.78 -22.84 2.11
CA PHE A 90 -31.18 -23.24 1.99
C PHE A 90 -31.60 -24.15 3.15
N SER A 91 -32.85 -24.00 3.61
CA SER A 91 -33.45 -24.79 4.66
C SER A 91 -34.92 -25.13 4.31
N PRO A 92 -35.21 -26.39 3.89
CA PRO A 92 -34.28 -27.52 3.75
C PRO A 92 -33.29 -27.37 2.57
N ALA A 93 -32.15 -28.08 2.64
CA ALA A 93 -31.10 -28.01 1.62
C ALA A 93 -31.52 -28.50 0.23
N LYS A 94 -32.62 -29.27 0.14
CA LYS A 94 -33.25 -29.75 -1.08
C LYS A 94 -34.75 -29.53 -0.96
N ALA A 95 -35.38 -29.20 -2.07
CA ALA A 95 -36.82 -29.03 -2.19
C ALA A 95 -37.28 -29.59 -3.54
N VAL A 96 -38.51 -30.08 -3.63
CA VAL A 96 -39.11 -30.53 -4.90
C VAL A 96 -39.64 -29.34 -5.71
N PRO A 97 -39.84 -29.48 -7.04
CA PRO A 97 -40.41 -28.41 -7.84
C PRO A 97 -41.77 -27.94 -7.28
N GLY A 98 -41.91 -26.62 -7.08
CA GLY A 98 -43.12 -26.01 -6.52
C GLY A 98 -43.19 -26.00 -4.99
N GLU A 99 -42.26 -26.64 -4.29
CA GLU A 99 -42.17 -26.59 -2.83
C GLU A 99 -41.58 -25.26 -2.34
N LYS A 100 -42.16 -24.71 -1.27
CA LYS A 100 -41.62 -23.51 -0.63
C LYS A 100 -40.34 -23.84 0.11
N ASN A 101 -39.26 -23.10 -0.17
CA ASN A 101 -37.99 -23.23 0.53
C ASN A 101 -37.57 -21.88 1.16
N THR A 102 -36.77 -21.92 2.22
CA THR A 102 -36.24 -20.73 2.90
C THR A 102 -34.76 -20.58 2.61
N LEU A 103 -34.35 -19.41 2.14
CA LEU A 103 -32.95 -19.03 1.98
C LEU A 103 -32.50 -18.20 3.19
N GLN A 104 -31.61 -18.76 3.99
CA GLN A 104 -30.97 -18.07 5.10
C GLN A 104 -29.72 -17.35 4.59
N LEU A 105 -29.64 -16.05 4.86
CA LEU A 105 -28.54 -15.18 4.44
C LEU A 105 -28.01 -14.41 5.66
N SER A 106 -26.70 -14.43 5.85
CA SER A 106 -25.99 -13.60 6.83
C SER A 106 -24.98 -12.71 6.11
N ALA A 107 -25.00 -11.42 6.40
CA ALA A 107 -24.10 -10.41 5.85
C ALA A 107 -24.09 -9.17 6.76
N GLN A 108 -23.18 -8.23 6.52
CA GLN A 108 -23.21 -6.93 7.20
C GLN A 108 -24.50 -6.15 6.88
N PRO A 109 -25.09 -5.41 7.85
CA PRO A 109 -26.27 -4.59 7.63
C PRO A 109 -26.09 -3.63 6.44
N GLY A 110 -27.13 -3.47 5.62
CA GLY A 110 -27.10 -2.61 4.42
C GLY A 110 -26.38 -3.19 3.20
N SER A 111 -25.87 -4.43 3.28
CA SER A 111 -25.28 -5.12 2.13
C SER A 111 -26.36 -5.53 1.12
N LEU A 112 -26.09 -5.33 -0.17
CA LEU A 112 -26.90 -5.88 -1.25
C LEU A 112 -26.35 -7.26 -1.65
N VAL A 113 -27.19 -8.29 -1.59
CA VAL A 113 -26.81 -9.66 -1.95
C VAL A 113 -27.84 -10.19 -2.94
N LEU A 114 -27.43 -10.40 -4.19
CA LEU A 114 -28.31 -10.93 -5.24
C LEU A 114 -27.49 -11.75 -6.23
N SER A 115 -27.80 -13.06 -6.36
CA SER A 115 -27.77 -13.81 -7.62
C SER A 115 -28.17 -15.27 -7.36
N ALA A 116 -29.16 -15.77 -8.09
CA ALA A 116 -29.50 -17.18 -8.19
C ALA A 116 -29.34 -17.58 -9.66
N VAL A 117 -28.52 -18.58 -9.93
CA VAL A 117 -28.19 -19.03 -11.29
C VAL A 117 -28.37 -20.54 -11.36
N ASP A 118 -28.96 -21.03 -12.44
CA ASP A 118 -29.07 -22.46 -12.70
C ASP A 118 -27.69 -23.09 -12.95
N LEU A 119 -27.48 -24.31 -12.46
CA LEU A 119 -26.20 -25.01 -12.56
C LEU A 119 -25.79 -25.30 -14.01
N SER A 120 -26.75 -25.48 -14.92
CA SER A 120 -26.47 -25.71 -16.35
C SER A 120 -25.79 -24.50 -17.00
N ILE A 121 -26.20 -23.28 -16.65
CA ILE A 121 -25.58 -22.03 -17.09
C ILE A 121 -24.18 -21.89 -16.50
N LEU A 122 -24.03 -22.25 -15.22
CA LEU A 122 -22.73 -22.24 -14.53
C LEU A 122 -21.71 -23.20 -15.17
N THR A 123 -22.19 -24.29 -15.76
CA THR A 123 -21.38 -25.30 -16.46
C THR A 123 -20.99 -24.83 -17.86
N MET A 124 -21.88 -24.10 -18.55
CA MET A 124 -21.66 -23.60 -19.91
C MET A 124 -20.70 -22.39 -19.96
N GLU A 125 -20.68 -21.54 -18.92
CA GLU A 125 -19.86 -20.33 -18.86
C GLU A 125 -18.93 -20.28 -17.62
N SER A 126 -18.23 -21.37 -17.33
CA SER A 126 -17.38 -21.52 -16.13
C SER A 126 -16.35 -20.40 -15.93
N GLY A 127 -15.85 -19.78 -17.02
CA GLY A 127 -14.88 -18.68 -16.98
C GLY A 127 -15.44 -17.31 -16.56
N LYS A 128 -16.77 -17.11 -16.59
CA LYS A 128 -17.39 -15.80 -16.27
C LYS A 128 -17.79 -15.63 -14.80
N ARG A 129 -17.71 -16.71 -14.01
CA ARG A 129 -18.01 -16.66 -12.58
C ARG A 129 -17.05 -15.70 -11.87
N LEU A 130 -17.61 -14.78 -11.08
CA LEU A 130 -16.81 -13.97 -10.17
C LEU A 130 -16.29 -14.85 -9.03
N ASP A 131 -14.99 -14.78 -8.79
CA ASP A 131 -14.33 -15.44 -7.67
C ASP A 131 -13.42 -14.45 -6.95
N THR A 132 -12.90 -14.87 -5.80
CA THR A 132 -12.02 -14.06 -4.97
C THR A 132 -10.80 -13.57 -5.76
N ASP A 133 -10.16 -14.45 -6.52
CA ASP A 133 -8.93 -14.11 -7.25
C ASP A 133 -9.17 -13.04 -8.30
N LYS A 134 -10.26 -13.16 -9.07
CA LYS A 134 -10.66 -12.16 -10.07
C LYS A 134 -10.88 -10.81 -9.42
N VAL A 135 -11.57 -10.74 -8.29
CA VAL A 135 -11.80 -9.46 -7.59
C VAL A 135 -10.48 -8.83 -7.15
N PHE A 136 -9.56 -9.60 -6.55
CA PHE A 136 -8.27 -9.07 -6.13
C PHE A 136 -7.35 -8.72 -7.30
N ASN A 137 -7.47 -9.39 -8.45
CA ASN A 137 -6.73 -9.07 -9.67
C ASN A 137 -7.24 -7.80 -10.36
N LEU A 138 -8.45 -7.32 -10.03
CA LEU A 138 -8.96 -6.02 -10.48
C LEU A 138 -8.39 -4.85 -9.67
N LEU A 139 -7.65 -5.09 -8.59
CA LEU A 139 -7.00 -4.02 -7.84
C LEU A 139 -5.95 -3.35 -8.73
N PRO A 140 -5.96 -2.00 -8.85
CA PRO A 140 -5.08 -1.29 -9.76
C PRO A 140 -3.60 -1.40 -9.37
N LEU A 141 -3.31 -1.62 -8.08
CA LEU A 141 -1.95 -1.79 -7.58
C LEU A 141 -1.93 -2.82 -6.44
N PRO A 142 -1.82 -4.14 -6.71
CA PRO A 142 -1.81 -5.17 -5.67
C PRO A 142 -0.53 -5.14 -4.83
N ALA A 143 0.59 -4.75 -5.45
CA ALA A 143 1.88 -4.52 -4.81
C ALA A 143 2.59 -3.37 -5.53
N VAL A 144 3.33 -2.54 -4.78
CA VAL A 144 4.19 -1.49 -5.34
C VAL A 144 5.41 -2.15 -5.96
N SER A 145 5.60 -1.96 -7.25
CA SER A 145 6.80 -2.38 -7.97
C SER A 145 7.24 -1.24 -8.90
N GLY A 146 8.51 -1.24 -9.32
CA GLY A 146 8.98 -0.36 -10.40
C GLY A 146 9.94 0.78 -10.02
N TYR A 147 10.46 0.84 -8.79
CA TYR A 147 11.62 1.69 -8.49
C TYR A 147 12.91 0.86 -8.50
N PRO A 148 13.80 1.06 -9.48
CA PRO A 148 15.12 0.44 -9.46
C PRO A 148 15.87 0.85 -8.19
N HIS A 149 16.52 -0.09 -7.50
CA HIS A 149 17.37 0.23 -6.35
C HIS A 149 18.58 1.13 -6.70
N ASN A 150 18.86 1.24 -8.00
CA ASN A 150 19.86 2.10 -8.62
C ASN A 150 19.25 3.32 -9.30
N ALA A 151 17.99 3.67 -9.01
CA ALA A 151 17.44 4.95 -9.41
C ALA A 151 18.26 6.03 -8.70
N VAL A 152 19.12 6.68 -9.47
CA VAL A 152 19.84 7.87 -9.04
C VAL A 152 18.86 9.01 -9.13
N ASP A 153 18.58 9.68 -8.01
CA ASP A 153 17.90 10.96 -8.05
C ASP A 153 18.70 11.87 -9.00
N THR A 154 18.11 12.22 -10.14
CA THR A 154 18.69 13.26 -10.99
C THR A 154 18.83 14.49 -10.11
N PRO A 155 20.03 15.09 -9.99
CA PRO A 155 20.20 16.26 -9.15
C PRO A 155 19.23 17.35 -9.60
N GLU A 156 18.19 17.56 -8.80
CA GLU A 156 17.06 18.43 -9.13
C GLU A 156 17.38 19.83 -8.64
N CYS A 157 18.36 20.44 -9.30
CA CYS A 157 18.39 21.88 -9.46
C CYS A 157 18.58 22.12 -10.96
N LEU A 158 17.48 22.20 -11.70
CA LEU A 158 17.53 22.94 -12.97
C LEU A 158 18.03 24.34 -12.62
N GLU A 159 19.05 24.85 -13.33
CA GLU A 159 19.42 26.25 -13.21
C GLU A 159 18.27 27.12 -13.71
N VAL A 160 17.35 27.43 -12.82
CA VAL A 160 16.29 28.38 -13.10
C VAL A 160 16.97 29.74 -13.08
N ARG A 161 16.88 30.47 -14.20
CA ARG A 161 17.30 31.87 -14.23
C ARG A 161 16.59 32.60 -13.09
N PRO A 162 17.30 33.34 -12.23
CA PRO A 162 16.67 34.20 -11.23
C PRO A 162 15.64 35.09 -11.92
N CYS A 163 14.45 35.23 -11.33
CA CYS A 163 13.50 36.23 -11.80
C CYS A 163 14.23 37.57 -11.80
N ARG A 164 14.28 38.22 -12.97
CA ARG A 164 14.71 39.62 -13.02
C ARG A 164 13.70 40.38 -12.17
N ASP A 165 14.17 41.08 -11.16
CA ASP A 165 13.36 42.04 -10.44
C ASP A 165 12.86 43.05 -11.48
N VAL A 166 11.57 42.99 -11.78
CA VAL A 166 10.95 44.05 -12.58
C VAL A 166 10.77 45.18 -11.59
N SER A 167 11.55 46.24 -11.76
CA SER A 167 11.36 47.50 -11.03
C SER A 167 9.86 47.82 -11.01
N LEU A 168 9.26 47.75 -9.82
CA LEU A 168 7.86 48.05 -9.56
C LEU A 168 7.49 49.49 -9.97
N ASP A 169 8.50 50.35 -10.15
CA ASP A 169 8.32 51.74 -10.60
C ASP A 169 7.83 51.81 -12.06
N GLN A 170 8.21 50.87 -12.93
CA GLN A 170 7.77 50.88 -14.34
C GLN A 170 6.33 50.36 -14.55
N VAL A 171 5.80 49.57 -13.61
CA VAL A 171 4.43 49.04 -13.70
C VAL A 171 3.41 50.07 -13.21
N TYR A 172 3.78 50.95 -12.26
CA TYR A 172 2.86 51.96 -11.73
C TYR A 172 2.61 53.10 -12.73
N ASP A 173 3.61 53.48 -13.53
CA ASP A 173 3.48 54.54 -14.53
C ASP A 173 2.70 54.10 -15.79
N SER A 174 2.66 52.80 -16.10
CA SER A 174 1.87 52.28 -17.23
C SER A 174 0.37 52.14 -16.93
N LEU A 175 -0.04 52.25 -15.67
CA LEU A 175 -1.44 52.15 -15.24
C LEU A 175 -2.11 53.52 -14.98
N ARG A 176 -1.40 54.63 -15.15
CA ARG A 176 -1.92 56.00 -14.89
C ARG A 176 -2.47 56.75 -16.10
N VAL A 177 -2.40 56.20 -17.31
CA VAL A 177 -2.85 56.89 -18.53
C VAL A 177 -3.90 56.08 -19.28
N THR A 178 -5.10 56.05 -18.72
CA THR A 178 -6.36 55.96 -19.49
C THR A 178 -7.50 56.54 -18.65
N ASN A 179 -7.56 57.87 -18.56
CA ASN A 179 -8.81 58.54 -18.21
C ASN A 179 -9.75 58.41 -19.43
N CYS A 180 -10.91 57.78 -19.21
CA CYS A 180 -12.01 57.79 -20.17
C CYS A 180 -12.55 59.20 -20.36
N SER A 181 -12.75 59.58 -21.62
CA SER A 181 -13.66 60.63 -22.08
C SER A 181 -14.51 60.04 -23.20
#